data_AF-A0A199VSZ3-F1
#
_entry.id   AF-A0A199VSZ3-F1
#
_cell.length_a   1.000
_cell.length_b   1.000
_cell.length_c   1.000
_cell.angle_alpha   90.00
_cell.angle_beta   90.00
_cell.angle_gamma   90.00
#
_symmetry.space_group_name_H-M   'P 1'
#
loop_
_entity.id
_entity.type
_entity.pdbx_description
1 polymer ?
#
loop_
_entity_poly.entity_id
_entity_poly.type
_entity_poly.pdbx_seq_one_letter_code
_entity_poly.pdbx_strand_id
1 'polypeptide(L)'
;MAMEDCLFSLTACSFYSKGVRNAAQRKLLDELGIPSEDLPIEQFIPLGRMLYKAPSDGKWGEHELDYLLFTIRDVKLLPNPDEVADVKYVNRDQLKELLRKADAGEDGVKLSPWFRLVVDNFLMNWWDHVEKGTLREAADMKTIYKLK
;
A
#
# COMPACT_ATOMS: atom_id res chain seq x y z
N MET A 1 3.35 11.54 -2.09
CA MET A 1 2.44 10.41 -1.84
C MET A 1 2.78 9.87 -0.45
N ALA A 2 1.86 9.85 0.51
CA ALA A 2 2.09 9.20 1.81
C ALA A 2 1.99 7.71 1.54
N MET A 3 3.12 7.00 1.57
CA MET A 3 3.26 5.81 0.74
C MET A 3 3.27 4.50 1.54
N GLU A 4 3.62 4.57 2.82
CA GLU A 4 3.49 3.40 3.70
C GLU A 4 2.01 3.16 4.07
N ASP A 5 1.20 4.23 4.17
CA ASP A 5 -0.22 4.12 4.53
C ASP A 5 -1.19 4.36 3.34
N CYS A 6 -0.71 4.46 2.09
CA CYS A 6 -1.62 4.43 0.91
C CYS A 6 -1.72 3.04 0.27
N LEU A 7 -0.85 2.11 0.65
CA LEU A 7 -0.86 0.74 0.17
C LEU A 7 -1.44 -0.16 1.26
N PHE A 8 -2.75 -0.37 1.20
CA PHE A 8 -3.42 -1.30 2.12
C PHE A 8 -3.26 -2.73 1.61
N SER A 9 -2.66 -3.58 2.43
CA SER A 9 -2.93 -5.01 2.36
C SER A 9 -4.28 -5.27 3.04
N LEU A 10 -5.24 -5.81 2.30
CA LEU A 10 -6.51 -6.28 2.85
C LEU A 10 -6.87 -7.64 2.25
N THR A 11 -6.83 -8.67 3.10
CA THR A 11 -7.34 -10.00 2.76
C THR A 11 -8.87 -10.02 2.92
N ALA A 12 -9.63 -10.21 1.82
CA ALA A 12 -11.10 -10.41 1.87
C ALA A 12 -11.60 -11.44 0.83
N CYS A 13 -12.66 -12.19 1.19
CA CYS A 13 -13.20 -13.30 0.39
C CYS A 13 -14.50 -12.93 -0.39
N SER A 14 -14.54 -13.39 -1.65
CA SER A 14 -15.67 -13.82 -2.51
C SER A 14 -16.53 -12.87 -3.40
N PHE A 15 -16.54 -11.54 -3.26
CA PHE A 15 -17.11 -10.61 -4.29
C PHE A 15 -16.10 -9.50 -4.66
N TYR A 16 -15.13 -9.91 -5.48
CA TYR A 16 -13.69 -9.66 -5.37
C TYR A 16 -13.12 -8.22 -5.34
N SER A 17 -13.89 -7.15 -5.58
CA SER A 17 -13.33 -5.78 -5.55
C SER A 17 -14.06 -4.80 -4.64
N LYS A 18 -15.36 -4.97 -4.40
CA LYS A 18 -16.12 -4.00 -3.59
C LYS A 18 -15.87 -4.19 -2.10
N GLY A 19 -15.78 -5.44 -1.64
CA GLY A 19 -15.48 -5.75 -0.23
C GLY A 19 -14.12 -5.23 0.21
N VAL A 20 -13.08 -5.47 -0.59
CA VAL A 20 -11.72 -4.96 -0.34
C VAL A 20 -11.71 -3.43 -0.29
N ARG A 21 -12.38 -2.76 -1.25
CA ARG A 21 -12.45 -1.29 -1.29
C ARG A 21 -13.22 -0.69 -0.10
N ASN A 22 -14.31 -1.33 0.33
CA ASN A 22 -15.02 -0.95 1.56
C ASN A 22 -14.13 -1.11 2.80
N ALA A 23 -13.38 -2.22 2.89
CA ALA A 23 -12.45 -2.45 3.97
C ALA A 23 -11.32 -1.41 3.99
N ALA A 24 -10.80 -1.00 2.82
CA ALA A 24 -9.78 0.03 2.68
C ALA A 24 -10.29 1.39 3.14
N GLN A 25 -11.49 1.79 2.70
CA GLN A 25 -12.11 3.03 3.15
C GLN A 25 -12.29 3.06 4.68
N ARG A 26 -12.76 1.95 5.27
CA ARG A 26 -12.93 1.85 6.73
C ARG A 26 -11.59 1.94 7.46
N LYS A 27 -10.57 1.20 7.02
CA LYS A 27 -9.24 1.24 7.63
C LYS A 27 -8.59 2.63 7.53
N LEU A 28 -8.75 3.32 6.40
CA LEU A 28 -8.26 4.68 6.22
C LEU A 28 -8.92 5.70 7.14
N LEU A 29 -10.19 5.49 7.51
CA LEU A 29 -10.83 6.26 8.55
C LEU A 29 -10.25 5.94 9.93
N ASP A 30 -10.11 4.65 10.25
CA ASP A 30 -9.65 4.19 11.57
C ASP A 30 -8.19 4.59 11.86
N GLU A 31 -7.32 4.54 10.85
CA GLU A 31 -5.86 4.75 10.98
C GLU A 31 -5.44 6.18 10.65
N LEU A 32 -5.94 6.75 9.54
CA LEU A 32 -5.53 8.07 9.05
C LEU A 32 -6.59 9.17 9.24
N GLY A 33 -7.75 8.83 9.78
CA GLY A 33 -8.84 9.79 10.02
C GLY A 33 -9.48 10.34 8.74
N ILE A 34 -9.35 9.63 7.60
CA ILE A 34 -9.89 10.11 6.32
C ILE A 34 -11.38 9.75 6.23
N PRO A 35 -12.29 10.74 6.16
CA PRO A 35 -13.71 10.47 6.08
C PRO A 35 -14.09 9.87 4.72
N SER A 36 -15.13 9.03 4.72
CA SER A 36 -15.57 8.29 3.53
C SER A 36 -16.03 9.19 2.37
N GLU A 37 -16.51 10.40 2.69
CA GLU A 37 -16.86 11.45 1.72
C GLU A 37 -15.66 11.98 0.94
N ASP A 38 -14.52 12.14 1.60
CA ASP A 38 -13.25 12.53 0.98
C ASP A 38 -12.62 11.37 0.21
N LEU A 39 -13.05 10.13 0.49
CA LEU A 39 -12.50 8.91 -0.10
C LEU A 39 -13.54 7.89 -0.61
N PRO A 40 -14.40 8.19 -1.62
CA PRO A 40 -15.38 7.22 -2.09
C PRO A 40 -14.72 5.96 -2.67
N ILE A 41 -15.36 4.81 -2.44
CA ILE A 41 -14.83 3.49 -2.79
C ILE A 41 -14.58 3.30 -4.30
N GLU A 42 -15.27 4.06 -5.14
CA GLU A 42 -15.17 3.98 -6.60
C GLU A 42 -13.87 4.56 -7.15
N GLN A 43 -13.14 5.30 -6.31
CA GLN A 43 -11.87 5.92 -6.66
C GLN A 43 -10.66 5.07 -6.28
N PHE A 44 -10.86 3.93 -5.61
CA PHE A 44 -9.78 2.94 -5.49
C PHE A 44 -9.62 2.21 -6.81
N ILE A 45 -8.38 2.12 -7.27
CA ILE A 45 -7.97 1.42 -8.47
C ILE A 45 -7.23 0.15 -8.02
N PRO A 46 -7.82 -1.04 -8.18
CA PRO A 46 -7.12 -2.29 -7.93
C PRO A 46 -6.07 -2.51 -9.01
N LEU A 47 -4.79 -2.61 -8.62
CA LEU A 47 -3.67 -2.76 -9.55
C LEU A 47 -3.14 -4.19 -9.64
N GLY A 48 -3.26 -4.97 -8.57
CA GLY A 48 -2.73 -6.33 -8.58
C GLY A 48 -3.09 -7.11 -7.34
N ARG A 49 -2.68 -8.38 -7.34
CA ARG A 49 -2.76 -9.25 -6.18
C ARG A 49 -1.45 -9.99 -5.97
N MET A 50 -0.95 -10.01 -4.74
CA MET A 50 0.26 -10.75 -4.40
C MET A 50 -0.01 -11.76 -3.30
N LEU A 51 0.60 -12.94 -3.42
CA LEU A 51 0.63 -13.95 -2.38
C LEU A 51 2.07 -14.00 -1.85
N TYR A 52 2.26 -13.68 -0.58
CA TYR A 52 3.58 -13.66 0.06
C TYR A 52 3.56 -14.31 1.43
N LYS A 53 4.74 -14.62 1.96
CA LYS A 53 4.92 -15.11 3.32
C LYS A 53 6.13 -14.43 3.95
N ALA A 54 5.95 -13.82 5.11
CA ALA A 54 7.01 -13.10 5.81
C ALA A 54 7.05 -13.49 7.29
N PRO A 55 8.14 -14.11 7.79
CA PRO A 55 8.31 -14.35 9.23
C PRO A 55 8.62 -13.02 9.95
N SER A 56 8.11 -12.85 11.17
CA SER A 56 8.39 -11.69 12.02
C SER A 56 9.43 -12.01 13.11
N ASP A 57 9.06 -12.80 14.13
CA ASP A 57 9.90 -13.05 15.32
C ASP A 57 10.05 -14.55 15.67
N GLY A 58 9.89 -15.42 14.67
CA GLY A 58 9.98 -16.88 14.82
C GLY A 58 8.72 -17.53 15.41
N LYS A 59 7.80 -16.76 16.02
CA LYS A 59 6.47 -17.22 16.43
C LYS A 59 5.38 -16.64 15.55
N TRP A 60 5.53 -15.38 15.16
CA TRP A 60 4.58 -14.65 14.34
C TRP A 60 5.10 -14.44 12.92
N GLY A 61 4.18 -14.26 11.99
CA GLY A 61 4.48 -13.98 10.59
C GLY A 61 3.20 -13.84 9.78
N GLU A 62 3.37 -13.34 8.56
CA GLU A 62 2.31 -13.07 7.61
C GLU A 62 2.29 -14.15 6.53
N HIS A 63 1.09 -14.52 6.06
CA HIS A 63 0.89 -15.38 4.91
C HIS A 63 -0.43 -15.00 4.25
N GLU A 64 -0.38 -14.07 3.31
CA GLU A 64 -1.55 -13.32 2.87
C GLU A 64 -1.66 -13.26 1.35
N LEU A 65 -2.92 -13.17 0.89
CA LEU A 65 -3.26 -12.80 -0.47
C LEU A 65 -3.73 -11.34 -0.46
N ASP A 66 -2.82 -10.45 -0.81
CA ASP A 66 -3.04 -9.02 -0.74
C ASP A 66 -3.64 -8.49 -2.03
N TYR A 67 -4.57 -7.56 -1.86
CA TYR A 67 -5.09 -6.74 -2.95
C TYR A 67 -4.40 -5.39 -2.91
N LEU A 68 -3.64 -5.09 -3.96
CA LEU A 68 -2.91 -3.84 -4.07
C LEU A 68 -3.86 -2.78 -4.65
N LEU A 69 -4.31 -1.87 -3.79
CA LEU A 69 -5.22 -0.77 -4.15
C LEU A 69 -4.46 0.55 -4.21
N PHE A 70 -4.81 1.40 -5.17
CA PHE A 70 -4.27 2.75 -5.31
C PHE A 70 -5.38 3.80 -5.32
N THR A 71 -5.07 4.98 -4.81
CA THR A 71 -5.88 6.20 -4.99
C THR A 71 -4.94 7.41 -5.10
N ILE A 72 -5.34 8.41 -5.88
CA ILE A 72 -4.55 9.63 -6.09
C ILE A 72 -5.45 10.80 -5.79
N ARG A 73 -5.31 11.37 -4.60
CA ARG A 73 -6.10 12.50 -4.12
C ARG A 73 -5.39 13.28 -3.04
N ASP A 74 -5.78 14.54 -2.95
CA ASP A 74 -5.51 15.38 -1.79
C ASP A 74 -6.57 15.08 -0.73
N VAL A 75 -6.10 14.75 0.47
CA VAL A 75 -6.92 14.35 1.61
C VAL A 75 -6.37 15.01 2.86
N LYS A 76 -7.25 15.30 3.82
CA LYS A 76 -6.84 15.77 5.13
C LYS A 76 -6.55 14.55 6.02
N LEU A 77 -5.39 14.55 6.65
CA LEU A 77 -4.99 13.48 7.57
C LEU A 77 -5.26 13.90 9.02
N LEU A 78 -5.80 12.98 9.80
CA LEU A 78 -5.93 13.04 11.25
C LEU A 78 -5.53 11.68 11.82
N PRO A 79 -4.23 11.33 11.81
CA PRO A 79 -3.77 9.99 12.16
C PRO A 79 -4.12 9.61 13.60
N ASN A 80 -4.51 8.37 13.80
CA ASN A 80 -4.73 7.78 15.12
C ASN A 80 -3.36 7.39 15.73
N PRO A 81 -2.92 8.02 16.83
CA PRO A 81 -1.60 7.77 17.42
C PRO A 81 -1.43 6.34 17.99
N ASP A 82 -2.52 5.62 18.23
CA ASP A 82 -2.47 4.22 18.67
C ASP A 82 -2.10 3.26 17.53
N GLU A 83 -2.32 3.67 16.27
CA GLU A 83 -2.09 2.85 15.08
C GLU A 83 -0.93 3.39 14.22
N VAL A 84 -0.80 4.71 14.12
CA VAL A 84 0.15 5.40 13.22
C VAL A 84 1.04 6.35 14.00
N ALA A 85 2.35 6.10 13.99
CA ALA A 85 3.33 6.89 14.73
C ALA A 85 3.69 8.21 14.03
N ASP A 86 3.80 8.22 12.70
CA ASP A 86 4.12 9.40 11.91
C ASP A 86 3.67 9.20 10.45
N VAL A 87 3.46 10.29 9.71
CA VAL A 87 3.06 10.25 8.30
C VAL A 87 3.93 11.18 7.46
N LYS A 88 4.43 10.65 6.34
CA LYS A 88 5.28 11.41 5.41
C LYS A 88 4.91 11.21 3.95
N TYR A 89 4.67 12.31 3.25
CA TYR A 89 4.59 12.31 1.78
C TYR A 89 6.00 12.30 1.19
N VAL A 90 6.27 11.35 0.30
CA VAL A 90 7.56 11.24 -0.40
C VAL A 90 7.40 11.36 -1.91
N ASN A 91 8.46 11.83 -2.57
CA ASN A 91 8.69 11.72 -4.00
C ASN A 91 9.59 10.51 -4.34
N ARG A 92 9.86 10.27 -5.63
CA ARG A 92 10.67 9.12 -6.08
C ARG A 92 12.07 9.08 -5.48
N ASP A 93 12.75 10.22 -5.42
CA ASP A 93 14.13 10.27 -4.93
C ASP A 93 14.19 10.10 -3.41
N GLN A 94 13.22 10.67 -2.69
CA GLN A 94 13.06 10.46 -1.25
C GLN A 94 12.73 9.00 -0.92
N LEU A 95 11.91 8.33 -1.74
CA LEU A 95 11.68 6.89 -1.59
C LEU A 95 12.97 6.09 -1.79
N LYS A 96 13.73 6.36 -2.87
CA LYS A 96 14.99 5.66 -3.13
C LYS A 96 15.97 5.83 -1.97
N GLU A 97 16.05 7.03 -1.41
CA GLU A 97 16.89 7.28 -0.24
C GLU A 97 16.37 6.54 1.00
N LEU A 98 15.06 6.47 1.20
CA LEU A 98 14.46 5.71 2.31
C LEU A 98 14.79 4.21 2.21
N LEU A 99 14.71 3.63 1.02
CA LEU A 99 15.11 2.25 0.74
C LEU A 99 16.60 2.04 1.04
N ARG A 100 17.46 2.95 0.56
CA ARG A 100 18.91 2.90 0.79
C ARG A 100 19.22 2.91 2.29
N LYS A 101 18.57 3.81 3.05
CA LYS A 101 18.75 3.90 4.50
C LYS A 101 18.28 2.65 5.23
N ALA A 102 17.13 2.10 4.84
CA ALA A 102 16.64 0.85 5.40
C ALA A 102 17.62 -0.31 5.15
N ASP A 103 18.15 -0.43 3.93
CA ASP A 103 19.11 -1.47 3.56
C ASP A 103 20.46 -1.32 4.29
N ALA A 104 20.87 -0.07 4.54
CA ALA A 104 22.09 0.25 5.28
C ALA A 104 21.93 0.20 6.81
N GLY A 105 20.71 0.04 7.33
CA GLY A 105 20.41 0.12 8.76
C GLY A 105 20.60 1.53 9.35
N GLU A 106 20.52 2.56 8.52
CA GLU A 106 20.69 3.96 8.92
C GLU A 106 19.39 4.54 9.49
N ASP A 107 19.52 5.52 10.39
CA ASP A 107 18.41 6.29 10.99
C ASP A 107 17.32 5.45 11.66
N GLY A 108 17.57 4.17 11.91
CA GLY A 108 16.59 3.24 12.48
C GLY A 108 15.41 2.93 11.55
N VAL A 109 15.52 3.25 10.25
CA VAL A 109 14.46 3.01 9.27
C VAL A 109 14.26 1.52 9.09
N LYS A 110 13.03 1.04 9.33
CA LYS A 110 12.62 -0.33 9.09
C LYS A 110 11.42 -0.33 8.16
N LEU A 111 11.52 -1.12 7.09
CA LEU A 111 10.44 -1.31 6.14
C LEU A 111 9.73 -2.62 6.41
N SER A 112 8.41 -2.63 6.20
CA SER A 112 7.67 -3.88 6.22
C SER A 112 8.11 -4.78 5.05
N PRO A 113 8.12 -6.12 5.23
CA PRO A 113 8.49 -7.04 4.15
C PRO A 113 7.61 -6.89 2.90
N TRP A 114 6.31 -6.72 3.09
CA TRP A 114 5.36 -6.55 1.97
C TRP A 114 5.61 -5.25 1.21
N PHE A 115 5.97 -4.15 1.90
CA PHE A 115 6.23 -2.87 1.23
C PHE A 115 7.44 -2.99 0.31
N ARG A 116 8.50 -3.67 0.76
CA ARG A 116 9.67 -3.93 -0.09
C ARG A 116 9.31 -4.75 -1.33
N LEU A 117 8.47 -5.79 -1.17
CA LEU A 117 7.97 -6.59 -2.29
C LEU A 117 7.22 -5.73 -3.31
N VAL A 118 6.36 -4.81 -2.85
CA VAL A 118 5.61 -3.92 -3.74
C VAL A 118 6.53 -2.96 -4.47
N VAL A 119 7.49 -2.37 -3.77
CA VAL A 119 8.48 -1.44 -4.35
C VAL A 119 9.30 -2.11 -5.46
N ASP A 120 9.87 -3.27 -5.15
CA ASP A 120 10.83 -3.96 -6.03
C ASP A 120 10.16 -4.54 -7.28
N ASN A 121 8.88 -4.90 -7.19
CA ASN A 121 8.17 -5.60 -8.28
C ASN A 121 7.21 -4.71 -9.09
N PHE A 122 6.62 -3.67 -8.47
CA PHE A 122 5.47 -2.99 -9.07
C PHE A 122 5.53 -1.46 -9.02
N LEU A 123 5.94 -0.88 -7.88
CA LEU A 123 5.70 0.53 -7.58
C LEU A 123 6.32 1.47 -8.61
N MET A 124 7.56 1.21 -9.06
CA MET A 124 8.25 2.09 -10.02
C MET A 124 7.53 2.12 -11.38
N ASN A 125 7.06 0.96 -11.83
CA ASN A 125 6.27 0.87 -13.06
C ASN A 125 4.92 1.60 -12.90
N TRP A 126 4.22 1.37 -11.78
CA TRP A 126 2.95 2.06 -11.51
C TRP A 126 3.13 3.58 -11.43
N TRP A 127 4.22 4.06 -10.86
CA TRP A 127 4.54 5.48 -10.80
C TRP A 127 4.69 6.08 -12.20
N ASP A 128 5.34 5.38 -13.14
CA ASP A 128 5.43 5.84 -14.53
C ASP A 128 4.03 5.97 -15.17
N HIS A 129 3.12 5.06 -14.86
CA HIS A 129 1.73 5.14 -15.32
C HIS A 129 0.94 6.27 -14.65
N VAL A 130 1.24 6.60 -13.39
CA VAL A 130 0.65 7.78 -12.72
C VAL A 130 1.03 9.07 -13.45
N GLU A 131 2.32 9.25 -13.74
CA GLU A 131 2.82 10.45 -14.42
C GLU A 131 2.28 10.58 -15.86
N LYS A 132 2.01 9.45 -16.53
CA LYS A 132 1.40 9.42 -17.86
C LYS A 132 -0.13 9.51 -17.84
N GLY A 133 -0.77 9.43 -16.68
CA GLY A 133 -2.23 9.36 -16.56
C GLY A 133 -2.85 8.04 -17.03
N THR A 134 -2.05 6.98 -17.16
CA THR A 134 -2.45 5.66 -17.68
C THR A 134 -2.49 4.56 -16.60
N LEU A 135 -2.65 4.93 -15.31
CA LEU A 135 -2.62 3.99 -14.18
C LEU A 135 -3.53 2.77 -14.34
N ARG A 136 -4.70 2.94 -14.98
CA ARG A 136 -5.65 1.85 -15.22
C ARG A 136 -5.11 0.77 -16.16
N GLU A 137 -4.17 1.10 -17.04
CA GLU A 137 -3.52 0.15 -17.96
C GLU A 137 -2.55 -0.78 -17.23
N ALA A 138 -2.03 -0.34 -16.08
CA ALA A 138 -1.12 -1.13 -15.26
C ALA A 138 -1.82 -2.18 -14.37
N ALA A 139 -3.16 -2.22 -14.38
CA ALA A 139 -3.94 -3.10 -13.54
C ALA A 139 -3.94 -4.54 -14.07
N ASP A 140 -3.43 -5.49 -13.28
CA ASP A 140 -3.55 -6.92 -13.52
C ASP A 140 -4.26 -7.63 -12.36
N MET A 141 -5.58 -7.72 -12.47
CA MET A 141 -6.42 -8.45 -11.52
C MET A 141 -6.62 -9.93 -11.88
N LYS A 142 -5.96 -10.45 -12.93
CA LYS A 142 -6.04 -11.85 -13.34
C LYS A 142 -4.91 -12.67 -12.74
N THR A 143 -3.72 -12.11 -12.69
CA THR A 143 -2.54 -12.75 -12.09
C THR A 143 -2.59 -12.67 -10.57
N ILE A 144 -2.03 -13.69 -9.91
CA ILE A 144 -1.67 -13.64 -8.49
C ILE A 144 -0.15 -13.81 -8.46
N TYR A 145 0.56 -12.73 -8.15
CA TYR A 145 2.02 -12.73 -8.10
C TYR A 145 2.47 -13.44 -6.83
N LYS A 146 3.12 -14.60 -6.98
CA LYS A 146 3.65 -15.38 -5.85
C LYS A 146 5.06 -14.88 -5.55
N LEU A 147 5.20 -14.08 -4.51
CA LEU A 147 6.45 -13.46 -4.09
C LEU A 147 7.03 -14.23 -2.90
N LYS A 148 8.36 -14.36 -2.86
CA LYS A 148 9.09 -15.14 -1.87
C LYS A 148 10.18 -14.29 -1.24
#